data_AF-A0A2N5YYE6-F1
#
_entry.id   AF-A0A2N5YYE6-F1
#
_cell.length_a   1.000
_cell.length_b   1.000
_cell.length_c   1.000
_cell.angle_alpha   90.00
_cell.angle_beta   90.00
_cell.angle_gamma   90.00
#
_symmetry.space_group_name_H-M   'P 1'
#
loop_
_entity.id
_entity.type
_entity.pdbx_description
1 polymer ?
#
loop_
_entity_poly.entity_id
_entity_poly.type
_entity_poly.pdbx_seq_one_letter_code
_entity_poly.pdbx_strand_id
1 'polypeptide(L)'
;MDPSNYIAKGAWSIGNELVYYAFTTIILYIYDRWRKIGNTLFLFTIGLGIFFAFYKINSSLPLNDQWSTYVNPFNNMFLYVSGIFMYYNLNNIKIRKWIAIVILVIAVGVLIALPFNSRIFLVTNYIRFLYCFIVYIIVFAFYKIKFQKRTFIGKIFDAFCMATYGIYLFHSIILLLLLLVFSHSIYILMLSFVLTIVVSLVSYYKMELPISNIGKKLVNKALK
;
A
#
# COMPACT_ATOMS: atom_id res chain seq x y z
N MET A 1 6.97 -1.37 -21.56
CA MET A 1 7.28 -2.53 -20.70
C MET A 1 5.95 -3.17 -20.34
N ASP A 2 5.77 -4.44 -20.67
CA ASP A 2 4.52 -5.19 -20.42
C ASP A 2 4.47 -5.63 -18.94
N PRO A 3 3.33 -5.48 -18.22
CA PRO A 3 3.13 -6.04 -16.88
C PRO A 3 3.46 -7.54 -16.76
N SER A 4 3.46 -8.29 -17.87
CA SER A 4 3.82 -9.71 -17.93
C SER A 4 5.31 -10.02 -17.74
N ASN A 5 6.21 -9.03 -17.93
CA ASN A 5 7.66 -9.23 -17.89
C ASN A 5 8.28 -9.17 -16.48
N TYR A 6 7.49 -8.91 -15.44
CA TYR A 6 8.01 -8.89 -14.07
C TYR A 6 8.05 -10.30 -13.47
N ILE A 7 9.23 -10.71 -12.98
CA ILE A 7 9.43 -11.98 -12.27
C ILE A 7 8.48 -12.09 -11.07
N ALA A 8 8.30 -10.99 -10.33
CA ALA A 8 7.24 -10.85 -9.33
C ALA A 8 6.12 -9.96 -9.90
N LYS A 9 4.94 -10.55 -10.16
CA LYS A 9 3.77 -9.77 -10.57
C LYS A 9 3.49 -8.73 -9.50
N GLY A 10 3.54 -7.44 -9.87
CA GLY A 10 3.40 -6.33 -8.92
C GLY A 10 4.70 -5.63 -8.51
N ALA A 11 5.89 -6.12 -8.91
CA ALA A 11 7.17 -5.48 -8.53
C ALA A 11 7.27 -3.97 -8.85
N TRP A 12 6.46 -3.47 -9.80
CA TRP A 12 6.33 -2.04 -10.09
C TRP A 12 5.95 -1.20 -8.86
N SER A 13 5.10 -1.70 -7.95
CA SER A 13 4.70 -0.94 -6.77
C SER A 13 5.84 -0.80 -5.76
N ILE A 14 6.71 -1.81 -5.64
CA ILE A 14 7.93 -1.75 -4.82
C ILE A 14 8.88 -0.67 -5.37
N GLY A 15 9.05 -0.62 -6.70
CA GLY A 15 9.85 0.42 -7.34
C GLY A 15 9.33 1.83 -7.02
N ASN A 16 8.01 2.00 -7.02
CA ASN A 16 7.38 3.26 -6.62
C ASN A 16 7.58 3.58 -5.14
N GLU A 17 7.47 2.58 -4.26
CA GLU A 17 7.73 2.75 -2.83
C GLU A 17 9.16 3.23 -2.54
N LEU A 18 10.17 2.72 -3.26
CA LEU A 18 11.55 3.20 -3.12
C LEU A 18 11.69 4.69 -3.45
N VAL A 19 10.99 5.16 -4.50
CA VAL A 19 10.93 6.59 -4.83
C VAL A 19 10.25 7.37 -3.70
N TYR A 20 9.15 6.85 -3.14
CA TYR A 20 8.47 7.50 -2.03
C TYR A 20 9.36 7.58 -0.78
N TYR A 21 10.08 6.51 -0.45
CA TYR A 21 11.02 6.47 0.67
C TYR A 21 12.17 7.47 0.54
N ALA A 22 12.65 7.71 -0.68
CA ALA A 22 13.63 8.77 -0.93
C ALA A 22 13.08 10.17 -0.56
N PHE A 23 11.78 10.41 -0.78
CA PHE A 23 11.13 11.67 -0.42
C PHE A 23 10.60 11.71 1.02
N THR A 24 10.42 10.57 1.70
CA THR A 24 9.75 10.49 3.01
C THR A 24 10.37 11.43 4.04
N THR A 25 11.69 11.47 4.16
CA THR A 25 12.37 12.32 5.14
C THR A 25 12.05 13.79 4.91
N ILE A 26 12.04 14.24 3.66
CA ILE A 26 11.70 15.62 3.28
C ILE A 26 10.22 15.90 3.58
N ILE A 27 9.33 14.99 3.19
CA ILE A 27 7.89 15.14 3.41
C ILE A 27 7.59 15.23 4.92
N LEU A 28 8.16 14.33 5.73
CA LEU A 28 8.00 14.33 7.19
C LEU A 28 8.55 15.62 7.80
N TYR A 29 9.72 16.07 7.38
CA TYR A 29 10.32 17.33 7.85
C TYR A 29 9.41 18.54 7.55
N ILE A 30 8.84 18.62 6.35
CA ILE A 30 7.90 19.69 5.97
C ILE A 30 6.65 19.64 6.84
N TYR A 31 6.07 18.46 7.07
CA TYR A 31 4.86 18.33 7.89
C TYR A 31 5.10 18.66 9.37
N ASP A 32 6.27 18.29 9.89
CA ASP A 32 6.68 18.57 11.26
C ASP A 32 6.89 20.07 11.51
N ARG A 33 7.55 20.77 10.58
CA ARG A 33 7.84 22.21 10.70
C ARG A 33 6.68 23.11 10.27
N TRP A 34 6.05 22.79 9.14
CA TRP A 34 5.10 23.66 8.46
C TRP A 34 3.90 22.87 7.93
N ARG A 35 3.01 22.49 8.84
CA ARG A 35 1.80 21.70 8.50
C ARG A 35 0.98 22.27 7.33
N LYS A 36 0.87 23.60 7.19
CA LYS A 36 0.18 24.24 6.05
C LYS A 36 0.87 23.97 4.71
N ILE A 37 2.21 24.00 4.69
CA ILE A 37 3.02 23.66 3.50
C ILE A 37 2.88 22.17 3.21
N GLY A 38 2.90 21.30 4.23
CA GLY A 38 2.61 19.87 4.07
C GLY A 38 1.25 19.59 3.43
N ASN A 39 0.20 20.29 3.88
CA ASN A 39 -1.13 20.17 3.28
C ASN A 39 -1.16 20.67 1.82
N THR A 40 -0.42 21.74 1.51
CA THR A 40 -0.28 22.24 0.13
C THR A 40 0.44 21.23 -0.75
N LEU A 41 1.49 20.59 -0.24
CA LEU A 41 2.19 19.49 -0.92
C LEU A 41 1.26 18.30 -1.19
N PHE A 42 0.38 17.96 -0.24
CA PHE A 42 -0.62 16.92 -0.46
C PHE A 42 -1.60 17.29 -1.59
N LEU A 43 -2.14 18.52 -1.59
CA LEU A 43 -2.99 19.00 -2.68
C LEU A 43 -2.27 18.99 -4.03
N PHE A 44 -0.99 19.36 -4.05
CA PHE A 44 -0.15 19.26 -5.25
C PHE A 44 -0.06 17.82 -5.76
N THR A 45 0.19 16.84 -4.89
CA THR A 45 0.21 15.43 -5.31
C THR A 45 -1.14 14.92 -5.80
N ILE A 46 -2.26 15.37 -5.23
CA ILE A 46 -3.60 15.09 -5.78
C ILE A 46 -3.71 15.67 -7.19
N GLY A 47 -3.24 16.91 -7.40
CA GLY A 47 -3.19 17.56 -8.71
C GLY A 47 -2.42 16.73 -9.75
N LEU A 48 -1.29 16.14 -9.37
CA LEU A 48 -0.58 15.18 -10.22
C LEU A 48 -1.46 13.97 -10.54
N GLY A 49 -2.10 13.36 -9.53
CA GLY A 49 -3.04 12.25 -9.75
C GLY A 49 -4.15 12.61 -10.74
N ILE A 50 -4.71 13.82 -10.65
CA ILE A 50 -5.78 14.32 -11.55
C ILE A 50 -5.21 14.47 -12.96
N PHE A 51 -4.03 15.08 -13.09
CA PHE A 51 -3.35 15.20 -14.37
C PHE A 51 -3.17 13.84 -15.05
N PHE A 52 -2.74 12.82 -14.30
CA PHE A 52 -2.61 11.48 -14.86
C PHE A 52 -3.96 10.85 -15.24
N ALA A 53 -4.96 10.95 -14.37
CA ALA A 53 -6.26 10.30 -14.55
C ALA A 53 -7.09 10.86 -15.70
N PHE A 54 -6.94 12.14 -16.02
CA PHE A 54 -7.73 12.83 -17.05
C PHE A 54 -6.95 13.15 -18.33
N TYR A 55 -5.63 13.37 -18.25
CA TYR A 55 -4.85 13.85 -19.39
C TYR A 55 -3.76 12.89 -19.88
N LYS A 56 -3.22 12.01 -19.01
CA LYS A 56 -2.15 11.07 -19.43
C LYS A 56 -2.64 9.66 -19.71
N ILE A 57 -3.65 9.17 -19.00
CA ILE A 57 -4.20 7.83 -19.22
C ILE A 57 -5.52 7.97 -19.96
N ASN A 58 -5.56 7.45 -21.18
CA ASN A 58 -6.74 7.43 -22.03
C ASN A 58 -7.66 6.26 -21.63
N SER A 59 -8.91 6.55 -21.27
CA SER A 59 -9.91 5.55 -20.86
C SER A 59 -10.41 4.66 -22.00
N SER A 60 -10.22 5.08 -23.26
CA SER A 60 -10.64 4.32 -24.45
C SER A 60 -9.61 3.29 -24.91
N LEU A 61 -8.38 3.36 -24.38
CA LEU A 61 -7.31 2.42 -24.69
C LEU A 61 -7.13 1.40 -23.55
N PRO A 62 -6.74 0.15 -23.86
CA PRO A 62 -6.36 -0.83 -22.85
C PRO A 62 -5.27 -0.30 -21.90
N LEU A 63 -5.31 -0.73 -20.64
CA LEU A 63 -4.31 -0.33 -19.64
C LEU A 63 -2.90 -0.85 -19.98
N ASN A 64 -2.83 -2.01 -20.63
CA ASN A 64 -1.55 -2.65 -20.99
C ASN A 64 -0.73 -1.76 -21.93
N ASP A 65 -1.38 -1.08 -22.88
CA ASP A 65 -0.72 -0.21 -23.86
C ASP A 65 -0.17 1.06 -23.21
N GLN A 66 -0.71 1.42 -22.04
CA GLN A 66 -0.37 2.63 -21.29
C GLN A 66 0.33 2.31 -19.96
N TRP A 67 0.85 1.10 -19.82
CA TRP A 67 1.38 0.59 -18.56
C TRP A 67 2.51 1.46 -18.01
N SER A 68 3.43 1.93 -18.86
CA SER A 68 4.56 2.80 -18.46
C SER A 68 4.10 4.10 -17.81
N THR A 69 2.96 4.63 -18.27
CA THR A 69 2.36 5.86 -17.72
C THR A 69 1.63 5.56 -16.42
N TYR A 70 0.93 4.42 -16.35
CA TYR A 70 0.25 3.97 -15.14
C TYR A 70 1.20 3.72 -13.97
N VAL A 71 2.32 3.02 -14.21
CA VAL A 71 3.28 2.67 -13.15
C VAL A 71 4.15 3.83 -12.69
N ASN A 72 4.07 5.01 -13.33
CA ASN A 72 4.86 6.16 -12.94
C ASN A 72 4.65 6.51 -11.44
N PRO A 73 5.71 6.71 -10.63
CA PRO A 73 5.58 7.01 -9.21
C PRO A 73 4.70 8.24 -8.93
N PHE A 74 4.80 9.29 -9.74
CA PHE A 74 4.03 10.52 -9.56
C PHE A 74 2.53 10.30 -9.75
N ASN A 75 2.14 9.29 -10.54
CA ASN A 75 0.73 8.94 -10.72
C ASN A 75 0.08 8.51 -9.40
N ASN A 76 0.81 7.80 -8.54
CA ASN A 76 0.27 7.19 -7.32
C ASN A 76 0.79 7.83 -6.02
N MET A 77 1.67 8.82 -6.11
CA MET A 77 2.28 9.50 -4.97
C MET A 77 1.27 10.08 -3.98
N PHE A 78 0.11 10.57 -4.45
CA PHE A 78 -0.92 11.13 -3.57
C PHE A 78 -1.48 10.08 -2.58
N LEU A 79 -1.50 8.80 -2.95
CA LEU A 79 -1.93 7.73 -2.04
C LEU A 79 -0.94 7.58 -0.89
N TYR A 80 0.36 7.60 -1.19
CA TYR A 80 1.41 7.57 -0.17
C TYR A 80 1.34 8.79 0.75
N VAL A 81 1.29 10.00 0.17
CA VAL A 81 1.24 11.25 0.94
C VAL A 81 -0.06 11.35 1.75
N SER A 82 -1.17 10.75 1.31
CA SER A 82 -2.44 10.74 2.06
C SER A 82 -2.32 10.06 3.42
N GLY A 83 -1.47 9.02 3.55
CA GLY A 83 -1.20 8.36 4.82
C GLY A 83 -0.44 9.27 5.80
N ILE A 84 0.57 9.99 5.30
CA ILE A 84 1.30 10.98 6.08
C ILE A 84 0.38 12.14 6.48
N PHE A 85 -0.42 12.64 5.53
CA PHE A 85 -1.44 13.65 5.79
C PHE A 85 -2.40 13.20 6.89
N MET A 86 -2.89 11.96 6.85
CA MET A 86 -3.78 11.38 7.86
C MET A 86 -3.15 11.40 9.26
N TYR A 87 -1.87 11.02 9.37
CA TYR A 87 -1.15 11.07 10.64
C TYR A 87 -1.06 12.50 11.18
N TYR A 88 -0.50 13.45 10.43
CA TYR A 88 -0.29 14.80 10.95
C TYR A 88 -1.59 15.59 11.15
N ASN A 89 -2.63 15.33 10.34
CA ASN A 89 -3.85 16.11 10.39
C ASN A 89 -4.95 15.50 11.24
N LEU A 90 -5.07 14.18 11.22
CA LEU A 90 -6.22 13.50 11.78
C LEU A 90 -5.90 12.74 13.06
N ASN A 91 -4.64 12.55 13.47
CA ASN A 91 -4.28 11.82 14.69
C ASN A 91 -5.01 12.32 15.94
N ASN A 92 -5.07 13.65 16.12
CA ASN A 92 -5.69 14.28 17.30
C ASN A 92 -7.23 14.22 17.31
N ILE A 93 -7.87 13.84 16.21
CA ILE A 93 -9.32 13.68 16.13
C ILE A 93 -9.71 12.40 16.87
N LYS A 94 -10.48 12.54 17.95
CA LYS A 94 -10.98 11.41 18.73
C LYS A 94 -12.32 10.95 18.16
N ILE A 95 -12.41 9.67 17.79
CA ILE A 95 -13.64 9.04 17.33
C ILE A 95 -13.93 7.84 18.24
N ARG A 96 -15.20 7.66 18.62
CA ARG A 96 -15.62 6.50 19.41
C ARG A 96 -15.46 5.24 18.56
N LYS A 97 -14.96 4.15 19.16
CA LYS A 97 -14.69 2.89 18.45
C LYS A 97 -15.88 2.39 17.62
N TRP A 98 -17.09 2.43 18.16
CA TRP A 98 -18.29 1.97 17.46
C TRP A 98 -18.60 2.82 16.22
N ILE A 99 -18.36 4.14 16.27
CA ILE A 99 -18.53 5.04 15.12
C ILE A 99 -17.54 4.66 14.01
N ALA A 100 -16.28 4.40 14.37
CA ALA A 100 -15.27 3.95 13.40
C ALA A 100 -15.66 2.61 12.76
N ILE A 101 -16.25 1.68 13.53
CA ILE A 101 -16.76 0.41 12.99
C ILE A 101 -17.93 0.65 12.03
N VAL A 102 -18.89 1.51 12.38
CA VAL A 102 -20.02 1.85 11.50
C VAL A 102 -19.52 2.48 10.19
N ILE A 103 -18.59 3.43 10.27
CA ILE A 103 -17.95 4.03 9.09
C ILE A 103 -17.27 2.96 8.23
N LEU A 104 -16.55 2.03 8.85
CA LEU A 104 -15.88 0.94 8.14
C LEU A 104 -16.89 0.04 7.41
N VAL A 105 -17.96 -0.39 8.08
CA VAL A 105 -18.99 -1.26 7.50
C VAL A 105 -19.68 -0.56 6.34
N ILE A 106 -20.04 0.71 6.49
CA ILE A 106 -20.65 1.51 5.42
C ILE A 106 -19.69 1.65 4.24
N ALA A 107 -18.43 2.03 4.48
CA ALA A 107 -17.45 2.22 3.41
C ALA A 107 -17.16 0.93 2.65
N VAL A 108 -17.05 -0.21 3.34
CA VAL A 108 -16.91 -1.53 2.71
C VAL A 108 -18.17 -1.90 1.94
N GLY A 109 -19.36 -1.66 2.49
CA GLY A 109 -20.63 -1.90 1.81
C GLY A 109 -20.75 -1.10 0.52
N VAL A 110 -20.40 0.19 0.55
CA VAL A 110 -20.34 1.05 -0.64
C VAL A 110 -19.32 0.52 -1.65
N LEU A 111 -18.12 0.12 -1.19
CA LEU A 111 -17.09 -0.42 -2.07
C LEU A 111 -17.56 -1.69 -2.81
N ILE A 112 -18.28 -2.58 -2.12
CA ILE A 112 -18.82 -3.82 -2.70
C ILE A 112 -19.97 -3.52 -3.68
N ALA A 113 -20.80 -2.53 -3.37
CA ALA A 113 -21.93 -2.15 -4.22
C ALA A 113 -21.54 -1.36 -5.48
N LEU A 114 -20.32 -0.81 -5.54
CA LEU A 114 -19.87 -0.04 -6.70
C LEU A 114 -19.59 -0.94 -7.92
N PRO A 115 -20.19 -0.64 -9.08
CA PRO A 115 -20.06 -1.48 -10.27
C PRO A 115 -18.66 -1.42 -10.89
N PHE A 116 -18.11 -2.59 -11.24
CA PHE A 116 -16.85 -2.71 -11.95
C PHE A 116 -17.08 -2.80 -13.47
N ASN A 117 -17.09 -1.67 -14.16
CA ASN A 117 -17.29 -1.67 -15.62
C ASN A 117 -16.09 -2.23 -16.39
N SER A 118 -14.89 -1.71 -16.11
CA SER A 118 -13.63 -2.17 -16.73
C SER A 118 -12.43 -1.71 -15.90
N ARG A 119 -11.32 -2.46 -15.97
CA ARG A 119 -10.09 -2.19 -15.23
C ARG A 119 -9.51 -0.79 -15.51
N ILE A 120 -9.69 -0.27 -16.71
CA ILE A 120 -9.18 1.06 -17.09
C ILE A 120 -9.88 2.20 -16.30
N PHE A 121 -11.16 2.02 -15.93
CA PHE A 121 -11.91 3.02 -15.16
C PHE A 121 -11.45 3.12 -13.70
N LEU A 122 -10.78 2.09 -13.17
CA LEU A 122 -10.17 2.16 -11.84
C LEU A 122 -9.01 3.16 -11.78
N VAL A 123 -8.43 3.52 -12.93
CA VAL A 123 -7.22 4.33 -13.01
C VAL A 123 -7.41 5.61 -13.82
N THR A 124 -8.63 5.86 -14.32
CA THR A 124 -8.99 7.04 -15.13
C THR A 124 -10.18 7.77 -14.56
N ASN A 125 -10.33 9.04 -14.99
CA ASN A 125 -11.48 9.88 -14.71
C ASN A 125 -11.78 10.07 -13.20
N TYR A 126 -12.98 10.58 -12.90
CA TYR A 126 -13.43 10.80 -11.53
C TYR A 126 -13.66 9.49 -10.76
N ILE A 127 -13.91 8.38 -11.47
CA ILE A 127 -14.15 7.05 -10.88
C ILE A 127 -12.95 6.64 -10.02
N ARG A 128 -11.73 6.83 -10.51
CA ARG A 128 -10.50 6.61 -9.74
C ARG A 128 -10.54 7.28 -8.37
N PHE A 129 -10.88 8.58 -8.32
CA PHE A 129 -10.89 9.35 -7.08
C PHE A 129 -12.00 8.92 -6.13
N LEU A 130 -13.16 8.51 -6.65
CA LEU A 130 -14.23 7.92 -5.85
C LEU A 130 -13.74 6.65 -5.13
N TYR A 131 -13.10 5.73 -5.86
CA TYR A 131 -12.51 4.53 -5.26
C TYR A 131 -11.41 4.85 -4.26
N CYS A 132 -10.47 5.73 -4.61
CA CYS A 132 -9.40 6.14 -3.70
C CYS A 132 -9.95 6.81 -2.42
N PHE A 133 -11.01 7.60 -2.53
CA PHE A 133 -11.65 8.24 -1.39
C PHE A 133 -12.33 7.24 -0.46
N ILE A 134 -13.03 6.24 -1.01
CA ILE A 134 -13.65 5.16 -0.21
C ILE A 134 -12.57 4.34 0.50
N VAL A 135 -11.48 3.98 -0.21
CA VAL A 135 -10.34 3.29 0.39
C VAL A 135 -9.70 4.15 1.48
N TYR A 136 -9.56 5.46 1.28
CA TYR A 136 -9.06 6.38 2.28
C TYR A 136 -9.93 6.39 3.55
N ILE A 137 -11.26 6.34 3.41
CA ILE A 137 -12.20 6.21 4.54
C ILE A 137 -12.01 4.89 5.28
N ILE A 138 -11.84 3.77 4.56
CA ILE A 138 -11.58 2.45 5.15
C ILE A 138 -10.30 2.50 5.99
N VAL A 139 -9.20 3.03 5.42
CA VAL A 139 -7.92 3.17 6.12
C VAL A 139 -8.07 4.09 7.34
N PHE A 140 -8.80 5.20 7.21
CA PHE A 140 -9.08 6.10 8.32
C PHE A 140 -9.86 5.42 9.46
N ALA A 141 -10.87 4.62 9.13
CA ALA A 141 -11.65 3.88 10.11
C ALA A 141 -10.76 2.88 10.87
N PHE A 142 -9.95 2.08 10.16
CA PHE A 142 -8.98 1.18 10.78
C PHE A 142 -7.96 1.92 11.65
N TYR A 143 -7.44 3.04 11.17
CA TYR A 143 -6.51 3.88 11.93
C TYR A 143 -7.09 4.35 13.28
N LYS A 144 -8.41 4.54 13.36
CA LYS A 144 -9.11 4.93 14.59
C LYS A 144 -9.54 3.75 15.47
N ILE A 145 -9.60 2.53 14.92
CA ILE A 145 -9.86 1.32 15.70
C ILE A 145 -8.57 0.90 16.40
N LYS A 146 -8.43 1.25 17.67
CA LYS A 146 -7.31 0.77 18.49
C LYS A 146 -7.56 -0.69 18.89
N PHE A 147 -6.86 -1.63 18.24
CA PHE A 147 -6.81 -3.03 18.69
C PHE A 147 -5.79 -3.18 19.83
N GLN A 148 -6.11 -4.00 20.83
CA GLN A 148 -5.17 -4.34 21.89
C GLN A 148 -4.22 -5.43 21.39
N LYS A 149 -2.91 -5.13 21.39
CA LYS A 149 -1.84 -6.04 20.95
C LYS A 149 -1.81 -7.38 21.70
N ARG A 150 -2.30 -7.43 22.94
CA ARG A 150 -2.29 -8.64 23.78
C ARG A 150 -3.32 -9.70 23.36
N THR A 151 -4.31 -9.34 22.54
CA THR A 151 -5.31 -10.27 22.04
C THR A 151 -4.73 -11.20 20.98
N PHE A 152 -5.29 -12.42 20.84
CA PHE A 152 -4.90 -13.36 19.78
C PHE A 152 -4.98 -12.72 18.39
N ILE A 153 -6.07 -11.99 18.13
CA ILE A 153 -6.29 -11.23 16.90
C ILE A 153 -5.20 -10.16 16.71
N GLY A 154 -4.83 -9.45 17.77
CA GLY A 154 -3.73 -8.48 17.74
C GLY A 154 -2.40 -9.11 17.33
N LYS A 155 -2.07 -10.30 17.86
CA LYS A 155 -0.85 -11.03 17.47
C LYS A 155 -0.85 -11.45 16.00
N ILE A 156 -1.99 -11.88 15.48
CA ILE A 156 -2.13 -12.23 14.05
C ILE A 156 -1.89 -10.98 13.20
N PHE A 157 -2.54 -9.86 13.50
CA PHE A 157 -2.35 -8.63 12.75
C PHE A 157 -0.90 -8.12 12.82
N ASP A 158 -0.26 -8.21 13.98
CA ASP A 158 1.15 -7.85 14.13
C ASP A 158 2.04 -8.77 13.27
N ALA A 159 1.77 -10.09 13.22
CA ALA A 159 2.50 -11.02 12.36
C ALA A 159 2.34 -10.71 10.87
N PHE A 160 1.12 -10.43 10.41
CA PHE A 160 0.87 -10.00 9.03
C PHE A 160 1.54 -8.65 8.74
N CYS A 161 1.52 -7.71 9.68
CA CYS A 161 2.18 -6.41 9.56
C CYS A 161 3.69 -6.58 9.30
N MET A 162 4.34 -7.42 10.12
CA MET A 162 5.77 -7.75 9.96
C MET A 162 6.06 -8.48 8.65
N ALA A 163 5.15 -9.35 8.20
CA ALA A 163 5.34 -10.15 6.98
C ALA A 163 4.93 -9.44 5.68
N THR A 164 4.31 -8.25 5.73
CA THR A 164 3.69 -7.60 4.56
C THR A 164 4.63 -7.50 3.35
N TYR A 165 5.85 -7.01 3.56
CA TYR A 165 6.85 -6.87 2.51
C TYR A 165 7.24 -8.22 1.91
N GLY A 166 7.57 -9.20 2.77
CA GLY A 166 7.88 -10.55 2.34
C GLY A 166 6.73 -11.21 1.57
N ILE A 167 5.49 -11.05 2.03
CA ILE A 167 4.30 -11.64 1.37
C ILE A 167 4.18 -11.05 -0.03
N TYR A 168 4.34 -9.73 -0.15
CA TYR A 168 4.29 -9.04 -1.43
C TYR A 168 5.35 -9.56 -2.41
N LEU A 169 6.55 -9.87 -1.94
CA LEU A 169 7.65 -10.33 -2.79
C LEU A 169 7.57 -11.83 -3.12
N PHE A 170 7.31 -12.66 -2.11
CA PHE A 170 7.41 -14.11 -2.23
C PHE A 170 6.17 -14.79 -2.83
N HIS A 171 4.98 -14.19 -2.78
CA HIS A 171 3.75 -14.88 -3.22
C HIS A 171 3.81 -15.36 -4.67
N SER A 172 4.31 -14.52 -5.59
CA SER A 172 4.43 -14.87 -7.01
C SER A 172 5.55 -15.89 -7.26
N ILE A 173 6.66 -15.77 -6.52
CA ILE A 173 7.84 -16.65 -6.67
C ILE A 173 7.52 -18.05 -6.17
N ILE A 174 6.90 -18.18 -5.00
CA ILE A 174 6.55 -19.47 -4.41
C ILE A 174 5.52 -20.19 -5.28
N LEU A 175 4.51 -19.47 -5.78
CA LEU A 175 3.53 -20.06 -6.69
C LEU A 175 4.21 -20.56 -7.97
N LEU A 176 5.10 -19.77 -8.56
CA LEU A 176 5.85 -20.18 -9.75
C LEU A 176 6.67 -21.45 -9.48
N LEU A 177 7.41 -21.49 -8.37
CA LEU A 177 8.23 -22.65 -7.99
C LEU A 177 7.39 -23.92 -7.78
N LEU A 178 6.22 -23.80 -7.14
CA LEU A 178 5.32 -24.93 -6.97
C LEU A 178 4.77 -25.43 -8.30
N LEU A 179 4.41 -24.52 -9.21
CA LEU A 179 3.87 -24.87 -10.53
C LEU A 179 4.92 -25.45 -11.49
N LEU A 180 6.21 -25.33 -11.20
CA LEU A 180 7.26 -26.06 -11.93
C LEU A 180 7.26 -27.56 -11.62
N VAL A 181 6.77 -27.96 -10.44
CA VAL A 181 6.81 -29.34 -9.95
C VAL A 181 5.42 -29.98 -9.92
N PHE A 182 4.38 -29.19 -9.65
CA PHE A 182 3.02 -29.65 -9.46
C PHE A 182 2.05 -29.04 -10.48
N SER A 183 0.99 -29.78 -10.80
CA SER A 183 -0.07 -29.29 -11.66
C SER A 183 -0.95 -28.24 -10.95
N HIS A 184 -1.63 -27.42 -11.75
CA HIS A 184 -2.60 -26.45 -11.23
C HIS A 184 -3.70 -27.15 -10.45
N SER A 185 -3.82 -26.85 -9.16
CA SER A 185 -4.92 -27.28 -8.31
C SER A 185 -5.16 -26.30 -7.17
N ILE A 186 -6.35 -26.35 -6.57
CA ILE A 186 -6.68 -25.53 -5.40
C ILE A 186 -5.74 -25.81 -4.22
N TYR A 187 -5.29 -27.06 -4.06
CA TYR A 187 -4.36 -27.45 -3.01
C TYR A 187 -3.00 -26.76 -3.16
N ILE A 188 -2.52 -26.59 -4.40
CA ILE A 188 -1.27 -25.86 -4.67
C ILE A 188 -1.42 -24.37 -4.36
N LEU A 189 -2.58 -23.77 -4.64
CA LEU A 189 -2.84 -22.38 -4.26
C LEU A 189 -2.86 -22.19 -2.74
N MET A 190 -3.53 -23.10 -2.01
CA MET A 190 -3.56 -23.07 -0.55
C MET A 190 -2.16 -23.29 0.05
N LEU A 191 -1.40 -24.25 -0.49
CA LEU A 191 -0.01 -24.49 -0.08
C LEU A 191 0.88 -23.27 -0.34
N SER A 192 0.75 -22.64 -1.53
CA SER A 192 1.46 -21.41 -1.87
C SER A 192 1.17 -20.29 -0.89
N PHE A 193 -0.08 -20.11 -0.48
CA PHE A 193 -0.47 -19.10 0.51
C PHE A 193 0.22 -19.34 1.86
N VAL A 194 0.16 -20.58 2.37
CA VAL A 194 0.78 -20.94 3.65
C VAL A 194 2.30 -20.76 3.59
N LEU A 195 2.95 -21.31 2.56
CA LEU A 195 4.39 -21.19 2.37
C LEU A 195 4.84 -19.74 2.22
N THR A 196 4.05 -18.90 1.55
CA THR A 196 4.35 -17.47 1.43
C THR A 196 4.42 -16.81 2.80
N ILE A 197 3.43 -17.02 3.67
CA ILE A 197 3.45 -16.43 5.01
C ILE A 197 4.66 -16.94 5.81
N VAL A 198 4.93 -18.24 5.78
CA VAL A 198 6.04 -18.85 6.52
C VAL A 198 7.39 -18.29 6.04
N VAL A 199 7.65 -18.31 4.73
CA VAL A 199 8.91 -17.81 4.15
C VAL A 199 9.06 -16.31 4.43
N SER A 200 7.99 -15.53 4.36
CA SER A 200 8.01 -14.09 4.66
C SER A 200 8.38 -13.82 6.12
N LEU A 201 7.80 -14.56 7.06
CA LEU A 201 8.14 -14.44 8.48
C LEU A 201 9.58 -14.88 8.77
N VAL A 202 10.03 -15.98 8.15
CA VAL A 202 11.43 -16.43 8.27
C VAL A 202 12.38 -15.36 7.75
N SER A 203 12.11 -14.79 6.59
CA SER A 203 12.91 -13.71 6.01
C SER A 203 12.96 -12.49 6.93
N TYR A 204 11.82 -12.07 7.49
CA TYR A 204 11.76 -10.97 8.44
C TYR A 204 12.65 -11.20 9.67
N TYR A 205 12.49 -12.34 10.35
CA TYR A 205 13.23 -12.62 11.59
C TYR A 205 14.71 -12.92 11.37
N LYS A 206 15.07 -13.56 10.25
CA LYS A 206 16.46 -13.99 9.99
C LYS A 206 17.28 -12.97 9.22
N MET A 207 16.66 -12.08 8.44
CA MET A 207 17.38 -11.12 7.59
C MET A 207 17.02 -9.67 7.93
N GLU A 208 15.74 -9.29 7.81
CA GLU A 208 15.34 -7.89 7.91
C GLU A 208 15.60 -7.32 9.31
N LEU A 209 15.19 -8.05 10.36
CA LEU A 209 15.33 -7.61 11.74
C LEU A 209 16.81 -7.49 12.18
N PRO A 210 17.69 -8.48 11.91
CA PRO A 210 19.12 -8.34 12.19
C PRO A 210 19.77 -7.15 11.47
N ILE A 211 19.49 -6.98 10.17
CA ILE A 211 20.07 -5.89 9.37
C ILE A 211 19.59 -4.52 9.89
N SER A 212 18.29 -4.38 10.19
CA SER A 212 17.73 -3.16 10.79
C SER A 212 18.40 -2.83 12.12
N ASN A 213 18.66 -3.83 12.96
CA ASN A 213 19.32 -3.64 14.24
C ASN A 213 20.79 -3.24 14.10
N ILE A 214 21.51 -3.75 13.08
CA ILE A 214 22.87 -3.30 12.76
C ILE A 214 22.85 -1.83 12.34
N GLY A 215 21.95 -1.45 11.44
CA GLY A 215 21.80 -0.06 11.00
C GLY A 215 21.53 0.90 12.16
N LYS A 216 20.60 0.56 13.06
CA LYS A 216 20.31 1.35 14.27
C LYS A 216 21.53 1.53 15.17
N LYS A 217 22.34 0.48 15.35
CA LYS A 217 23.58 0.56 16.16
C LYS A 217 24.61 1.50 15.53
N LEU A 218 24.77 1.46 14.20
CA LEU A 218 25.71 2.33 13.48
C LEU A 218 25.31 3.80 13.59
N VAL A 219 24.03 4.13 13.36
CA VAL A 219 23.53 5.51 13.47
C VAL A 219 23.66 6.04 14.90
N ASN A 220 23.29 5.23 15.90
CA ASN A 220 23.41 5.65 17.31
C ASN A 220 24.86 5.87 17.75
N LYS A 221 25.83 5.22 17.10
CA LYS A 221 27.26 5.45 17.33
C LYS A 221 27.75 6.74 16.66
N ALA A 222 27.20 7.09 15.50
CA ALA A 222 27.58 8.31 14.77
C ALA A 222 26.97 9.60 15.35
N LEU A 223 25.87 9.48 16.10
CA LEU A 223 25.20 10.61 16.77
C LEU A 223 25.71 10.88 18.20
N LYS A 224 26.64 10.05 18.70
CA LYS A 224 27.35 10.27 19.96
C LYS A 224 28.70 10.90 19.67
#